data_AF-A0A059KWC0-F1
#
_entry.id   AF-A0A059KWC0-F1
#
_cell.length_a   1.000
_cell.length_b   1.000
_cell.length_c   1.000
_cell.angle_alpha   90.00
_cell.angle_beta   90.00
_cell.angle_gamma   90.00
#
_symmetry.space_group_name_H-M   'P 1'
#
loop_
_entity.id
_entity.type
_entity.pdbx_description
1 polymer ?
#
loop_
_entity_poly.entity_id
_entity_poly.type
_entity_poly.pdbx_seq_one_letter_code
_entity_poly.pdbx_strand_id
1 'polypeptide(L)'
;MDEELEIDPQHAELERLIGVLTPLRQHRQARAERAQSRAQAELATMHDQLTQAQATLGQERINQRERRQGLADIHLQQTLTMTEVDRWHDKERRMLDRLAEVRQEVDQQCLQINAQQALLEQARQNAKARQRAVEKLSCLKEAIHEEG
;
A
#
# COMPACT_ATOMS: atom_id res chain seq x y z
N MET A 1 -37.21 -56.21 -3.24
CA MET A 1 -36.15 -56.15 -2.22
C MET A 1 -35.48 -54.82 -2.48
N ASP A 2 -36.20 -53.75 -2.16
CA ASP A 2 -35.71 -52.39 -2.30
C ASP A 2 -35.36 -51.97 -0.88
N GLU A 3 -34.10 -52.16 -0.51
CA GLU A 3 -33.55 -51.45 0.65
C GLU A 3 -33.51 -49.98 0.24
N GLU A 4 -34.60 -49.25 0.52
CA GLU A 4 -34.55 -47.80 0.70
C GLU A 4 -33.52 -47.57 1.81
N LEU A 5 -32.28 -47.32 1.40
CA LEU A 5 -31.23 -46.83 2.28
C LEU A 5 -31.77 -45.53 2.89
N GLU A 6 -32.27 -45.62 4.12
CA GLU A 6 -32.57 -44.47 4.96
C GLU A 6 -31.29 -43.61 4.98
N ILE A 7 -31.32 -42.50 4.25
CA ILE A 7 -30.23 -41.53 4.25
C ILE A 7 -30.00 -41.14 5.70
N ASP A 8 -28.77 -41.34 6.19
CA ASP A 8 -28.40 -40.99 7.55
C ASP A 8 -28.79 -39.51 7.79
N PRO A 9 -29.67 -39.22 8.76
CA PRO A 9 -30.12 -37.85 9.03
C PRO A 9 -28.95 -36.90 9.35
N GLN A 10 -27.81 -37.42 9.84
CA GLN A 10 -26.60 -36.64 10.07
C GLN A 10 -25.91 -36.25 8.76
N HIS A 11 -25.93 -37.13 7.75
CA HIS A 11 -25.38 -36.87 6.40
C HIS A 11 -26.20 -35.80 5.68
N ALA A 12 -27.54 -35.92 5.69
CA ALA A 12 -28.44 -34.92 5.12
C ALA A 12 -28.30 -33.54 5.78
N GLU A 13 -28.11 -33.50 7.11
CA GLU A 13 -27.88 -32.23 7.82
C GLU A 13 -26.51 -31.61 7.45
N LEU A 14 -25.47 -32.42 7.30
CA LEU A 14 -24.13 -31.99 6.90
C LEU A 14 -24.13 -31.41 5.47
N GLU A 15 -24.81 -32.05 4.52
CA GLU A 15 -25.00 -31.54 3.17
C GLU A 15 -25.74 -30.19 3.15
N ARG A 16 -26.81 -30.08 3.94
CA ARG A 16 -27.55 -28.82 4.10
C ARG A 16 -26.65 -27.70 4.64
N LEU A 17 -25.83 -28.00 5.66
CA LEU A 17 -24.89 -27.04 6.23
C LEU A 17 -23.82 -26.61 5.22
N ILE A 18 -23.29 -27.54 4.44
CA ILE A 18 -22.34 -27.26 3.35
C ILE A 18 -22.97 -26.36 2.29
N GLY A 19 -24.21 -26.63 1.90
CA GLY A 19 -24.97 -25.81 0.96
C GLY A 19 -25.11 -24.35 1.41
N VAL A 20 -25.32 -24.11 2.70
CA VAL A 20 -25.42 -22.75 3.27
C VAL A 20 -24.04 -22.09 3.43
N LEU A 21 -23.03 -22.85 3.89
CA LEU A 21 -21.70 -22.31 4.18
C LEU A 21 -20.87 -22.00 2.93
N THR A 22 -21.06 -22.75 1.84
CA THR A 22 -20.33 -22.56 0.56
C THR A 22 -20.43 -21.13 0.02
N PRO A 23 -21.62 -20.59 -0.30
CA PRO A 23 -21.74 -19.25 -0.88
C PRO A 23 -21.23 -18.17 0.08
N LEU A 24 -21.43 -18.36 1.38
CA LEU A 24 -20.98 -17.42 2.40
C LEU A 24 -19.45 -17.35 2.50
N ARG A 25 -18.76 -18.50 2.41
CA ARG A 25 -17.28 -18.55 2.41
C ARG A 25 -16.71 -18.04 1.09
N GLN A 26 -17.31 -18.37 -0.06
CA GLN A 26 -16.92 -17.84 -1.37
C GLN A 26 -17.05 -16.31 -1.42
N HIS A 27 -18.16 -15.75 -0.92
CA HIS A 27 -18.33 -14.30 -0.82
C HIS A 27 -17.26 -13.65 0.08
N ARG A 28 -16.93 -14.27 1.21
CA ARG A 28 -15.86 -13.78 2.10
C ARG A 28 -14.48 -13.86 1.46
N GLN A 29 -14.20 -14.89 0.67
CA GLN A 29 -12.97 -15.01 -0.12
C GLN A 29 -12.88 -13.88 -1.14
N ALA A 30 -13.91 -13.72 -1.98
CA ALA A 30 -13.93 -12.66 -3.01
C ALA A 30 -13.78 -11.25 -2.39
N ARG A 31 -14.38 -11.01 -1.21
CA ARG A 31 -14.19 -9.76 -0.48
C ARG A 31 -12.74 -9.56 -0.02
N ALA A 32 -12.09 -10.61 0.49
CA ALA A 32 -10.70 -10.53 0.94
C ALA A 32 -9.74 -10.30 -0.24
N GLU A 33 -9.96 -10.97 -1.37
CA GLU A 33 -9.19 -10.77 -2.61
C GLU A 33 -9.33 -9.33 -3.13
N ARG A 34 -10.55 -8.78 -3.17
CA ARG A 34 -10.76 -7.38 -3.54
C ARG A 34 -10.04 -6.41 -2.59
N ALA A 35 -10.03 -6.70 -1.30
CA ALA A 35 -9.31 -5.87 -0.32
C ALA A 35 -7.80 -5.92 -0.56
N GLN A 36 -7.24 -7.10 -0.85
CA GLN A 36 -5.84 -7.26 -1.24
C GLN A 36 -5.52 -6.46 -2.52
N SER A 37 -6.33 -6.59 -3.58
CA SER A 37 -6.12 -5.86 -4.83
C SER A 37 -6.16 -4.34 -4.63
N ARG A 38 -7.08 -3.84 -3.80
CA ARG A 38 -7.15 -2.41 -3.45
C ARG A 38 -5.91 -1.94 -2.71
N ALA A 39 -5.48 -2.66 -1.68
CA ALA A 39 -4.27 -2.33 -0.92
C ALA A 39 -3.02 -2.33 -1.82
N GLN A 40 -2.95 -3.25 -2.79
CA GLN A 40 -1.86 -3.31 -3.75
C GLN A 40 -1.88 -2.13 -4.74
N ALA A 41 -3.05 -1.75 -5.24
CA ALA A 41 -3.19 -0.59 -6.12
C ALA A 41 -2.82 0.72 -5.40
N GLU A 42 -3.28 0.88 -4.17
CA GLU A 42 -2.94 2.02 -3.33
C GLU A 42 -1.43 2.11 -3.07
N LEU A 43 -0.79 0.99 -2.77
CA LEU A 43 0.66 0.93 -2.60
C LEU A 43 1.42 1.33 -3.87
N ALA A 44 0.95 0.93 -5.05
CA ALA A 44 1.54 1.35 -6.32
C ALA A 44 1.43 2.86 -6.51
N THR A 45 0.24 3.43 -6.26
CA THR A 45 0.03 4.89 -6.32
C THR A 45 0.95 5.65 -5.36
N MET A 46 1.16 5.13 -4.14
CA MET A 46 2.09 5.74 -3.19
C MET A 46 3.55 5.71 -3.68
N HIS A 47 3.98 4.63 -4.36
CA HIS A 47 5.32 4.58 -4.96
C HIS A 47 5.49 5.58 -6.10
N ASP A 48 4.45 5.76 -6.92
CA ASP A 48 4.46 6.78 -7.98
C ASP A 48 4.59 8.18 -7.39
N GLN A 49 3.85 8.48 -6.32
CA GLN A 49 3.94 9.76 -5.59
C GLN A 49 5.32 9.97 -4.97
N LEU A 50 5.92 8.93 -4.37
CA LEU A 50 7.28 8.99 -3.84
C LEU A 50 8.30 9.29 -4.93
N THR A 51 8.16 8.65 -6.09
CA THR A 51 9.04 8.88 -7.24
C THR A 51 8.95 10.33 -7.72
N GLN A 52 7.74 10.89 -7.77
CA GLN A 52 7.54 12.30 -8.12
C GLN A 52 8.16 13.24 -7.08
N ALA A 53 7.96 12.98 -5.78
CA ALA A 53 8.54 13.80 -4.72
C ALA A 53 10.08 13.75 -4.72
N GLN A 54 10.67 12.58 -4.99
CA GLN A 54 12.12 12.43 -5.16
C GLN A 54 12.64 13.21 -6.38
N ALA A 55 11.90 13.22 -7.49
CA ALA A 55 12.25 14.04 -8.65
C ALA A 55 12.18 15.54 -8.33
N THR A 56 11.14 15.99 -7.62
CA THR A 56 11.03 17.37 -7.13
C THR A 56 12.21 17.74 -6.23
N LEU A 57 12.59 16.87 -5.29
CA LEU A 57 13.76 17.08 -4.44
C LEU A 57 15.05 17.21 -5.25
N GLY A 58 15.22 16.38 -6.29
CA GLY A 58 16.34 16.46 -7.22
C GLY A 58 16.38 17.81 -7.93
N GLN A 59 15.24 18.25 -8.46
CA GLN A 59 15.14 19.55 -9.15
C GLN A 59 15.40 20.72 -8.21
N GLU A 60 14.86 20.70 -6.98
CA GLU A 60 15.10 21.78 -6.01
C GLU A 60 16.58 21.89 -5.62
N ARG A 61 17.31 20.75 -5.54
CA ARG A 61 18.76 20.77 -5.31
C ARG A 61 19.51 21.40 -6.48
N ILE A 62 19.11 21.12 -7.72
CA ILE A 62 19.70 21.74 -8.92
C ILE A 62 19.42 23.24 -8.90
N ASN A 63 18.15 23.64 -8.71
CA ASN A 63 17.73 25.04 -8.63
C ASN A 63 18.50 25.80 -7.55
N GLN A 64 18.68 25.21 -6.36
CA GLN A 64 19.47 25.83 -5.29
C GLN A 64 20.92 26.04 -5.71
N ARG A 65 21.54 25.03 -6.34
CA ARG A 65 22.93 25.11 -6.80
C ARG A 65 23.12 26.22 -7.83
N GLU A 66 22.24 26.30 -8.82
CA GLU A 66 22.27 27.32 -9.87
C GLU A 66 22.04 28.72 -9.29
N ARG A 67 21.07 28.88 -8.39
CA ARG A 67 20.83 30.17 -7.70
C ARG A 67 22.03 30.59 -6.86
N ARG A 68 22.65 29.67 -6.13
CA ARG A 68 23.87 29.96 -5.35
C ARG A 68 25.03 30.37 -6.26
N GLN A 69 25.22 29.70 -7.39
CA GLN A 69 26.27 30.04 -8.36
C GLN A 69 26.02 31.42 -8.98
N GLY A 70 24.81 31.69 -9.48
CA GLY A 70 24.49 33.01 -10.05
C GLY A 70 24.62 34.15 -9.05
N LEU A 71 24.26 33.94 -7.78
CA LEU A 71 24.48 34.92 -6.72
C LEU A 71 25.97 35.12 -6.41
N ALA A 72 26.75 34.05 -6.37
CA ALA A 72 28.20 34.14 -6.17
C ALA A 72 28.87 34.93 -7.30
N ASP A 73 28.48 34.67 -8.56
CA ASP A 73 29.03 35.36 -9.73
C ASP A 73 28.74 36.87 -9.73
N ILE A 74 27.54 37.28 -9.29
CA ILE A 74 27.17 38.71 -9.17
C ILE A 74 28.01 39.41 -8.08
N HIS A 75 28.29 38.72 -6.99
CA HIS A 75 28.84 39.34 -5.78
C HIS A 75 30.37 39.20 -5.62
N LEU A 76 31.04 38.34 -6.41
CA LEU A 76 32.48 38.04 -6.26
C LEU A 76 33.42 39.25 -6.44
N GLN A 77 32.93 40.34 -7.04
CA GLN A 77 33.71 41.54 -7.35
C GLN A 77 33.04 42.85 -6.91
N GLN A 78 32.00 42.77 -6.06
CA GLN A 78 31.24 43.93 -5.60
C GLN A 78 31.43 44.18 -4.10
N THR A 79 31.55 45.45 -3.71
CA THR A 79 31.46 45.86 -2.31
C THR A 79 30.00 45.86 -1.88
N LEU A 80 29.61 44.86 -1.09
CA LEU A 80 28.25 44.75 -0.56
C LEU A 80 28.07 45.61 0.69
N THR A 81 26.92 46.25 0.78
CA THR A 81 26.43 46.86 2.01
C THR A 81 25.98 45.77 3.00
N MET A 82 26.02 46.07 4.31
CA MET A 82 25.55 45.13 5.34
C MET A 82 24.09 44.67 5.09
N THR A 83 23.23 45.58 4.64
CA THR A 83 21.84 45.26 4.30
C THR A 83 21.68 44.29 3.14
N GLU A 84 22.62 44.27 2.19
CA GLU A 84 22.60 43.32 1.07
C GLU A 84 23.06 41.93 1.52
N VAL A 85 24.02 41.88 2.44
CA VAL A 85 24.47 40.64 3.10
C VAL A 85 23.31 40.00 3.89
N ASP A 86 22.56 40.79 4.67
CA ASP A 86 21.39 40.29 5.41
C ASP A 86 20.31 39.73 4.47
N ARG A 87 19.99 40.46 3.39
CA ARG A 87 19.03 39.99 2.37
C ARG A 87 19.48 38.70 1.69
N TRP A 88 20.79 38.52 1.50
CA TRP A 88 21.34 37.29 0.96
C TRP A 88 21.20 36.12 1.94
N HIS A 89 21.54 36.33 3.21
CA HIS A 89 21.35 35.31 4.25
C HIS A 89 19.88 34.88 4.38
N ASP A 90 18.93 35.82 4.30
CA ASP A 90 17.51 35.50 4.32
C ASP A 90 17.07 34.65 3.12
N LYS A 91 17.57 34.96 1.92
CA LYS A 91 17.29 34.16 0.71
C LYS A 91 17.86 32.75 0.85
N GLU A 92 19.09 32.63 1.35
CA GLU A 92 19.74 31.35 1.56
C GLU A 92 18.98 30.50 2.59
N ARG A 93 18.56 31.12 3.69
CA ARG A 93 17.76 30.45 4.73
C ARG A 93 16.46 29.90 4.16
N ARG A 94 15.71 30.72 3.42
CA ARG A 94 14.45 30.27 2.78
C ARG A 94 14.66 29.10 1.81
N MET A 95 15.77 29.08 1.07
CA MET A 95 16.09 27.95 0.18
C MET A 95 16.41 26.68 0.96
N LEU A 96 17.16 26.79 2.06
CA LEU A 96 17.46 25.66 2.94
C LEU A 96 16.20 25.13 3.63
N ASP A 97 15.33 26.02 4.11
CA ASP A 97 14.06 25.67 4.73
C ASP A 97 13.18 24.91 3.73
N ARG A 98 13.06 25.41 2.49
CA ARG A 98 12.30 24.74 1.43
C ARG A 98 12.84 23.33 1.12
N LEU A 99 14.16 23.16 1.10
CA LEU A 99 14.76 21.84 0.91
C LEU A 99 14.53 20.90 2.10
N ALA A 100 14.48 21.45 3.31
CA ALA A 100 14.15 20.67 4.50
C ALA A 100 12.70 20.19 4.45
N GLU A 101 11.76 21.06 4.07
CA GLU A 101 10.34 20.70 3.87
C GLU A 101 10.19 19.55 2.86
N VAL A 102 10.77 19.68 1.67
CA VAL A 102 10.64 18.65 0.62
C VAL A 102 11.29 17.32 1.05
N ARG A 103 12.39 17.36 1.79
CA ARG A 103 12.99 16.14 2.36
C ARG A 103 12.07 15.49 3.38
N GLN A 104 11.47 16.28 4.27
CA GLN A 104 10.53 15.77 5.26
C GLN A 104 9.30 15.13 4.60
N GLU A 105 8.79 15.71 3.51
CA GLU A 105 7.69 15.12 2.73
C GLU A 105 8.07 13.74 2.17
N VAL A 106 9.27 13.60 1.59
CA VAL A 106 9.79 12.32 1.10
C VAL A 106 9.91 11.29 2.24
N ASP A 107 10.46 11.70 3.38
CA ASP A 107 10.63 10.82 4.54
C ASP A 107 9.26 10.36 5.09
N GLN A 108 8.28 11.26 5.14
CA GLN A 108 6.92 10.93 5.56
C GLN A 108 6.24 9.94 4.60
N GLN A 109 6.41 10.13 3.29
CA GLN A 109 5.88 9.20 2.28
C GLN A 109 6.52 7.81 2.40
N CYS A 110 7.83 7.73 2.65
CA CYS A 110 8.50 6.46 2.93
C CYS A 110 7.90 5.73 4.14
N LEU A 111 7.63 6.46 5.23
CA LEU A 111 7.00 5.88 6.44
C LEU A 111 5.58 5.37 6.14
N GLN A 112 4.79 6.13 5.38
CA GLN A 112 3.44 5.73 4.97
C GLN A 112 3.47 4.47 4.08
N ILE A 113 4.41 4.39 3.13
CA ILE A 113 4.61 3.21 2.28
C ILE A 113 4.93 1.98 3.13
N ASN A 114 5.82 2.10 4.12
CA ASN A 114 6.16 0.99 5.01
C ASN A 114 4.94 0.50 5.80
N ALA A 115 4.11 1.43 6.31
CA ALA A 115 2.86 1.06 6.98
C ALA A 115 1.88 0.37 6.03
N GLN A 116 1.74 0.86 4.79
CA GLN A 116 0.87 0.26 3.78
C GLN A 116 1.35 -1.12 3.34
N GLN A 117 2.67 -1.36 3.28
CA GLN A 117 3.24 -2.68 3.02
C GLN A 117 2.82 -3.69 4.10
N ALA A 118 2.84 -3.30 5.37
CA ALA A 118 2.39 -4.16 6.47
C ALA A 118 0.90 -4.49 6.35
N LEU A 119 0.06 -3.51 5.99
CA LEU A 119 -1.37 -3.73 5.76
C LEU A 119 -1.63 -4.66 4.56
N LEU A 120 -0.87 -4.51 3.48
CA LEU A 120 -0.96 -5.39 2.31
C LEU A 120 -0.61 -6.84 2.68
N GLU A 121 0.42 -7.04 3.50
CA GLU A 121 0.81 -8.37 3.95
C GLU A 121 -0.28 -9.01 4.82
N GLN A 122 -0.91 -8.24 5.72
CA GLN A 122 -2.06 -8.71 6.49
C GLN A 122 -3.25 -9.06 5.58
N ALA A 123 -3.52 -8.25 4.55
CA ALA A 123 -4.58 -8.52 3.58
C ALA A 123 -4.32 -9.81 2.78
N ARG A 124 -3.06 -10.05 2.36
CA ARG A 124 -2.63 -11.29 1.69
C ARG A 124 -2.83 -12.52 2.57
N GLN A 125 -2.43 -12.43 3.83
CA GLN A 125 -2.59 -13.54 4.78
C GLN A 125 -4.08 -13.86 5.01
N ASN A 126 -4.92 -12.82 5.14
CA ASN A 126 -6.37 -13.00 5.27
C ASN A 126 -6.96 -13.64 4.00
N ALA A 127 -6.63 -13.15 2.80
CA ALA A 127 -7.10 -13.73 1.55
C ALA A 127 -6.74 -15.23 1.44
N LYS A 128 -5.48 -15.58 1.74
CA LYS A 128 -5.01 -16.97 1.78
C LYS A 128 -5.77 -17.83 2.80
N ALA A 129 -6.04 -17.29 3.99
CA ALA A 129 -6.82 -18.00 5.00
C ALA A 129 -8.28 -18.23 4.56
N ARG A 130 -8.89 -17.27 3.86
CA ARG A 130 -10.26 -17.40 3.32
C ARG A 130 -10.32 -18.41 2.18
N GLN A 131 -9.33 -18.38 1.28
CA GLN A 131 -9.20 -19.37 0.21
C GLN A 131 -9.10 -20.79 0.78
N ARG A 132 -8.20 -21.02 1.74
CA ARG A 132 -8.09 -22.32 2.42
C ARG A 132 -9.39 -22.78 3.09
N ALA A 133 -10.18 -21.85 3.63
CA ALA A 133 -11.46 -22.19 4.25
C ALA A 133 -12.53 -22.60 3.24
N VAL A 134 -12.44 -22.13 2.00
CA VAL A 134 -13.28 -22.57 0.87
C VAL A 134 -12.80 -23.93 0.37
N GLU A 135 -11.49 -24.11 0.16
CA GLU A 135 -10.89 -25.39 -0.25
C GLU A 135 -11.25 -26.52 0.72
N LYS A 136 -11.07 -26.30 2.03
CA LYS A 136 -11.47 -27.27 3.06
C LYS A 136 -12.95 -27.66 2.99
N LEU A 137 -13.81 -26.73 2.62
CA LEU A 137 -15.24 -26.99 2.51
C LEU A 137 -15.56 -27.76 1.21
N SER A 138 -14.83 -27.50 0.12
CA SER A 138 -14.90 -28.32 -1.10
C SER A 138 -14.47 -29.75 -0.83
N CYS A 139 -13.34 -29.96 -0.16
CA CYS A 139 -12.86 -31.32 0.17
C CYS A 139 -13.85 -32.07 1.07
N LEU A 140 -14.47 -31.39 2.04
CA LEU A 140 -15.53 -32.01 2.87
C LEU A 140 -16.75 -32.38 2.03
N LYS A 141 -17.16 -31.54 1.10
CA LYS A 141 -18.26 -31.84 0.19
C LYS A 141 -17.95 -33.06 -0.69
N GLU A 142 -16.72 -33.14 -1.21
CA GLU A 142 -16.25 -34.27 -2.01
C GLU A 142 -16.24 -35.58 -1.19
N ALA A 143 -15.69 -35.56 0.03
CA ALA A 143 -15.67 -36.73 0.90
C ALA A 143 -17.08 -37.27 1.21
N ILE A 144 -18.05 -36.39 1.46
CA ILE A 144 -19.44 -36.77 1.74
C ILE A 144 -20.11 -37.41 0.51
N HIS A 145 -19.74 -36.97 -0.70
CA HIS A 145 -20.21 -37.57 -1.95
C HIS A 145 -19.50 -38.88 -2.32
N GLU A 146 -18.28 -39.11 -1.81
CA GLU A 146 -17.54 -40.37 -2.00
C GLU A 146 -17.94 -41.47 -0.99
N GLU A 147 -18.44 -41.08 0.20
CA GLU A 147 -18.88 -41.98 1.26
C GLU A 147 -20.37 -42.41 1.17
N GLY A 148 -21.17 -41.72 0.34
CA GLY A 148 -22.59 -42.03 0.08
C GLY A 148 -22.82 -42.76 -1.24
#